data_AF-A0A1V4Q5R9-F1
#
_entry.id   AF-A0A1V4Q5R9-F1
#
_cell.length_a   1.000
_cell.length_b   1.000
_cell.length_c   1.000
_cell.angle_alpha   90.00
_cell.angle_beta   90.00
_cell.angle_gamma   90.00
#
_symmetry.space_group_name_H-M   'P 1'
#
loop_
_entity.id
_entity.type
_entity.pdbx_description
1 polymer ?
#
loop_
_entity_poly.entity_id
_entity_poly.type
_entity_poly.pdbx_seq_one_letter_code
_entity_poly.pdbx_strand_id
1 'polypeptide(L)'
;MANRLSPREAMYYFLDPAGATSHLGALLIFDDAGPPAGAAPDGAQHVLDYPSLVSLVENRLQLAPRYRQIVLPVTMGLARPVWVDDHDFDINFHIRRSGLPRPGTLAELGDLIARVMSRPLDRSRPLWEMYLIEGLEGNGYAVLTKSHRCLVDDFAGPEISQVITDETADVVQYEPDLWMPGHPPGA
;
A
#
# COMPACT_ATOMS: atom_id res chain seq x y z
N MET A 1 -21.53 -1.58 12.24
CA MET A 1 -21.03 -0.63 11.23
C MET A 1 -21.22 -1.28 9.87
N ALA A 2 -21.80 -0.61 8.87
CA ALA A 2 -22.15 -1.28 7.62
C ALA A 2 -20.87 -1.61 6.82
N ASN A 3 -20.53 -2.89 6.71
CA ASN A 3 -19.45 -3.40 5.85
C ASN A 3 -19.73 -3.25 4.35
N ARG A 4 -20.75 -2.48 3.94
CA ARG A 4 -21.14 -2.34 2.53
C ARG A 4 -20.41 -1.18 1.90
N LEU A 5 -19.93 -1.36 0.66
CA LEU A 5 -19.33 -0.29 -0.11
C LEU A 5 -20.30 0.89 -0.21
N SER A 6 -19.74 2.10 -0.11
CA SER A 6 -20.45 3.34 -0.44
C SER A 6 -20.83 3.33 -1.93
N PRO A 7 -21.81 4.16 -2.37
CA PRO A 7 -22.12 4.30 -3.80
C PRO A 7 -20.89 4.63 -4.65
N ARG A 8 -19.97 5.45 -4.13
CA ARG A 8 -18.77 5.91 -4.84
C ARG A 8 -17.70 4.84 -4.91
N GLU A 9 -17.46 4.13 -3.81
CA GLU A 9 -16.55 2.98 -3.77
C GLU A 9 -17.00 1.90 -4.76
N ALA A 10 -18.31 1.59 -4.77
CA ALA A 10 -18.89 0.62 -5.69
C ALA A 10 -18.75 1.05 -7.16
N MET A 11 -18.93 2.35 -7.46
CA MET A 11 -18.70 2.88 -8.81
C MET A 11 -17.28 2.57 -9.29
N TYR A 12 -16.24 2.92 -8.52
CA TYR A 12 -14.85 2.62 -8.90
C TYR A 12 -14.62 1.12 -9.06
N TYR A 13 -15.14 0.31 -8.12
CA TYR A 13 -14.99 -1.15 -8.16
C TYR A 13 -15.62 -1.79 -9.41
N PHE A 14 -16.70 -1.21 -9.96
CA PHE A 14 -17.35 -1.70 -11.18
C PHE A 14 -16.76 -1.13 -12.48
N LEU A 15 -16.02 -0.02 -12.44
CA LEU A 15 -15.37 0.56 -13.62
C LEU A 15 -14.09 -0.19 -14.04
N ASP A 16 -13.40 -0.81 -13.08
CA ASP A 16 -12.11 -1.48 -13.31
C ASP A 16 -12.14 -2.57 -14.41
N PRO A 17 -13.14 -3.48 -14.46
CA PRO A 17 -13.26 -4.49 -15.52
C PRO A 17 -13.55 -3.91 -16.91
N ALA A 18 -13.95 -2.64 -17.02
CA ALA A 18 -14.21 -1.97 -18.29
C ALA A 18 -12.95 -1.42 -18.97
N GLY A 19 -11.76 -1.74 -18.44
CA GLY A 19 -10.47 -1.30 -18.98
C GLY A 19 -10.00 0.06 -18.44
N ALA A 20 -10.76 0.67 -17.53
CA ALA A 20 -10.38 1.91 -16.84
C ALA A 20 -9.82 1.57 -15.45
N THR A 21 -8.51 1.32 -15.36
CA THR A 21 -7.88 1.00 -14.08
C THR A 21 -8.05 2.15 -13.10
N SER A 22 -8.83 1.96 -12.04
CA SER A 22 -9.10 2.99 -11.03
C SER A 22 -8.09 2.91 -9.88
N HIS A 23 -6.80 2.98 -10.21
CA HIS A 23 -5.71 2.94 -9.24
C HIS A 23 -5.27 4.34 -8.84
N LEU A 24 -4.91 4.48 -7.58
CA LEU A 24 -4.12 5.58 -7.05
C LEU A 24 -2.74 5.04 -6.66
N GLY A 25 -1.74 5.90 -6.65
CA GLY A 25 -0.43 5.54 -6.12
C GLY A 25 0.32 6.77 -5.67
N ALA A 26 1.23 6.57 -4.73
CA ALA A 26 2.20 7.56 -4.30
C ALA A 26 3.60 7.03 -4.59
N LEU A 27 4.49 7.92 -5.03
CA LEU A 27 5.91 7.63 -5.18
C LEU A 27 6.67 8.46 -4.15
N LEU A 28 7.32 7.77 -3.22
CA LEU A 28 8.22 8.37 -2.24
C LEU A 28 9.65 8.10 -2.69
N ILE A 29 10.45 9.14 -2.88
CA ILE A 29 11.86 9.02 -3.27
C ILE A 29 12.70 9.46 -2.08
N PHE A 30 13.69 8.63 -1.73
CA PHE A 30 14.58 8.84 -0.61
C PHE A 30 16.02 8.89 -1.12
N ASP A 31 16.71 9.96 -0.75
CA ASP A 31 18.14 10.08 -0.97
C ASP A 31 18.88 9.31 0.14
N ASP A 32 19.94 8.58 -0.23
CA ASP A 32 20.88 8.00 0.74
C ASP A 32 22.06 8.96 1.03
N ALA A 33 21.85 10.26 0.75
CA ALA A 33 22.73 11.27 1.30
C ALA A 33 22.54 11.21 2.82
N GLY A 34 23.54 10.69 3.54
CA GLY A 34 23.53 10.61 5.00
C GLY A 34 23.16 11.95 5.65
N PRO A 35 22.90 11.97 6.97
CA PRO A 35 22.37 13.15 7.65
C PRO A 35 23.14 14.42 7.29
N PRO A 36 22.47 15.56 7.08
CA PRO A 36 23.15 16.82 6.80
C PRO A 36 24.22 17.06 7.85
N ALA A 37 25.42 17.47 7.41
CA ALA A 37 26.59 17.61 8.27
C ALA A 37 26.26 18.38 9.56
N GLY A 38 26.18 17.66 10.69
CA GLY A 38 25.85 18.23 12.01
C GLY A 38 24.64 17.62 12.72
N ALA A 39 23.86 16.72 12.09
CA ALA A 39 22.77 16.01 12.77
C ALA A 39 23.26 14.74 13.50
N ALA A 40 23.21 14.80 14.84
CA ALA A 40 23.30 13.77 15.90
C ALA A 40 24.33 12.61 15.82
N PRO A 41 24.94 12.18 16.95
CA PRO A 41 26.05 11.21 16.97
C PRO A 41 25.65 9.73 16.83
N ASP A 42 24.36 9.38 16.80
CA ASP A 42 23.93 7.99 16.58
C ASP A 42 23.87 7.71 15.08
N GLY A 43 25.07 7.53 14.50
CA GLY A 43 25.34 7.37 13.07
C GLY A 43 24.79 6.10 12.40
N ALA A 44 23.54 5.75 12.65
CA ALA A 44 22.83 4.74 11.86
C ALA A 44 22.24 5.41 10.61
N GLN A 45 22.94 5.29 9.48
CA GLN A 45 22.32 5.40 8.17
C GLN A 45 21.25 4.30 8.08
N HIS A 46 19.98 4.62 8.31
CA HIS A 46 18.90 3.66 8.04
C HIS A 46 18.51 3.77 6.57
N VAL A 47 19.27 3.10 5.71
CA VAL A 47 18.72 2.66 4.43
C VAL A 47 17.56 1.74 4.78
N LEU A 48 16.35 2.07 4.31
CA LEU A 48 15.19 1.25 4.56
C LEU A 48 15.34 -0.07 3.80
N ASP A 49 15.71 -1.13 4.52
CA ASP A 49 15.68 -2.47 3.96
C ASP A 49 14.24 -3.02 3.94
N TYR A 50 14.02 -4.03 3.11
CA TYR A 50 12.68 -4.61 2.95
C TYR A 50 12.12 -5.24 4.24
N PRO A 51 12.87 -6.00 5.07
CA PRO A 51 12.34 -6.50 6.33
C PRO A 51 11.87 -5.36 7.24
N SER A 52 12.60 -4.25 7.30
CA SER A 52 12.19 -3.06 8.07
C SER A 52 10.93 -2.42 7.49
N LEU A 53 10.83 -2.33 6.15
CA LEU A 53 9.60 -1.83 5.50
C LEU A 53 8.40 -2.73 5.80
N VAL A 54 8.54 -4.06 5.69
CA VAL A 54 7.47 -5.01 6.00
C VAL A 54 7.02 -4.83 7.45
N SER A 55 7.97 -4.77 8.39
CA SER A 55 7.68 -4.60 9.82
C SER A 55 6.98 -3.27 10.11
N LEU A 56 7.41 -2.17 9.45
CA LEU A 56 6.77 -0.87 9.55
C LEU A 56 5.32 -0.92 9.06
N VAL A 57 5.08 -1.48 7.87
CA VAL A 57 3.74 -1.58 7.30
C VAL A 57 2.85 -2.45 8.19
N GLU A 58 3.35 -3.59 8.66
CA GLU A 58 2.61 -4.47 9.57
C GLU A 58 2.18 -3.75 10.85
N ASN A 59 3.09 -3.00 11.47
CA ASN A 59 2.80 -2.20 12.65
C ASN A 59 1.75 -1.11 12.37
N ARG A 60 1.80 -0.47 11.20
CA ARG A 60 0.93 0.67 10.86
C ARG A 60 -0.43 0.29 10.29
N LEU A 61 -0.58 -0.93 9.75
CA LEU A 61 -1.84 -1.41 9.18
C LEU A 61 -3.01 -1.43 10.18
N GLN A 62 -2.74 -1.45 11.49
CA GLN A 62 -3.77 -1.30 12.53
C GLN A 62 -4.51 0.05 12.45
N LEU A 63 -3.88 1.08 11.90
CA LEU A 63 -4.48 2.39 11.66
C LEU A 63 -5.41 2.39 10.44
N ALA A 64 -5.31 1.38 9.58
CA ALA A 64 -6.06 1.28 8.33
C ALA A 64 -6.61 -0.14 8.09
N PRO A 65 -7.59 -0.62 8.90
CA PRO A 65 -8.10 -2.00 8.82
C PRO A 65 -8.61 -2.44 7.44
N ARG A 66 -9.07 -1.49 6.60
CA ARG A 66 -9.54 -1.74 5.23
C ARG A 66 -8.49 -2.41 4.34
N TYR A 67 -7.20 -2.22 4.62
CA TYR A 67 -6.10 -2.81 3.85
C TYR A 67 -5.90 -4.31 4.12
N ARG A 68 -6.61 -4.89 5.10
CA ARG A 68 -6.68 -6.34 5.36
C ARG A 68 -7.99 -6.97 4.88
N GLN A 69 -8.75 -6.27 4.03
CA GLN A 69 -10.08 -6.67 3.60
C GLN A 69 -10.19 -6.84 2.09
N ILE A 70 -11.00 -7.81 1.68
CA ILE A 70 -11.43 -8.05 0.30
C ILE A 70 -12.84 -7.52 0.05
N VAL A 71 -13.15 -7.25 -1.21
CA VAL A 71 -14.49 -6.87 -1.66
C VAL A 71 -15.22 -8.09 -2.19
N LEU A 72 -16.28 -8.52 -1.51
CA LEU A 72 -17.16 -9.60 -1.97
C LEU A 72 -18.42 -9.04 -2.65
N PRO A 73 -18.70 -9.43 -3.91
CA PRO A 73 -19.96 -9.09 -4.55
C PRO A 73 -21.12 -9.84 -3.88
N VAL A 74 -22.29 -9.21 -3.85
CA VAL A 74 -23.52 -9.87 -3.39
C VAL A 74 -24.12 -10.67 -4.55
N THR A 75 -24.65 -11.86 -4.25
CA THR A 75 -25.30 -12.75 -5.20
C THR A 75 -26.29 -12.00 -6.11
N MET A 76 -26.19 -12.23 -7.42
CA MET A 76 -27.04 -11.61 -8.45
C MET A 76 -26.99 -10.07 -8.49
N GLY A 77 -26.03 -9.41 -7.82
CA GLY A 77 -25.93 -7.95 -7.80
C GLY A 77 -27.09 -7.25 -7.10
N LEU A 78 -27.84 -7.96 -6.24
CA LEU A 78 -29.04 -7.43 -5.56
C LEU A 78 -28.73 -6.30 -4.57
N ALA A 79 -27.46 -6.10 -4.23
CA ALA A 79 -26.99 -5.00 -3.43
C ALA A 79 -25.51 -4.67 -3.75
N ARG A 80 -25.03 -3.51 -3.29
CA ARG A 80 -23.62 -3.12 -3.43
C ARG A 80 -22.70 -4.15 -2.74
N PRO A 81 -21.48 -4.37 -3.24
CA PRO A 81 -20.52 -5.29 -2.62
C PRO A 81 -20.23 -4.94 -1.15
N VAL A 82 -19.65 -5.88 -0.42
CA VAL A 82 -19.28 -5.73 0.99
C VAL A 82 -17.80 -5.99 1.20
N TRP A 83 -17.21 -5.28 2.15
CA TRP A 83 -15.90 -5.53 2.72
C TRP A 83 -15.95 -6.70 3.69
N VAL A 84 -15.00 -7.61 3.58
CA VAL A 84 -14.81 -8.76 4.47
C VAL A 84 -13.32 -8.92 4.75
N ASP A 85 -12.96 -9.28 5.97
CA ASP A 85 -11.57 -9.57 6.32
C ASP A 85 -11.02 -10.71 5.47
N ASP A 86 -9.80 -10.56 4.98
CA ASP A 86 -9.11 -11.62 4.24
C ASP A 86 -8.56 -12.65 5.22
N HIS A 87 -9.13 -13.86 5.22
CA HIS A 87 -8.66 -14.93 6.08
C HIS A 87 -7.25 -15.44 5.72
N ASP A 88 -6.85 -15.23 4.45
CA ASP A 88 -5.56 -15.65 3.93
C ASP A 88 -4.62 -14.45 3.73
N PHE A 89 -4.83 -13.37 4.51
CA PHE A 89 -4.02 -12.16 4.41
C PHE A 89 -2.52 -12.46 4.60
N ASP A 90 -1.73 -12.18 3.58
CA ASP A 90 -0.26 -12.29 3.61
C ASP A 90 0.37 -10.96 3.16
N ILE A 91 0.99 -10.26 4.11
CA ILE A 91 1.64 -8.97 3.84
C ILE A 91 2.76 -9.08 2.78
N ASN A 92 3.42 -10.24 2.66
CA ASN A 92 4.49 -10.47 1.69
C ASN A 92 3.95 -10.60 0.26
N PHE A 93 2.66 -10.88 0.09
CA PHE A 93 2.01 -10.81 -1.22
C PHE A 93 1.90 -9.36 -1.71
N HIS A 94 1.66 -8.42 -0.78
CA HIS A 94 1.42 -7.02 -1.08
C HIS A 94 2.71 -6.21 -1.20
N ILE A 95 3.75 -6.52 -0.41
CA ILE A 95 5.02 -5.79 -0.40
C ILE A 95 6.07 -6.54 -1.22
N ARG A 96 6.57 -5.92 -2.27
CA ARG A 96 7.52 -6.50 -3.23
C ARG A 96 8.82 -5.71 -3.27
N ARG A 97 9.93 -6.39 -3.59
CA ARG A 97 11.20 -5.73 -3.96
C ARG A 97 11.31 -5.62 -5.48
N SER A 98 11.89 -4.53 -5.95
CA SER A 98 12.26 -4.35 -7.35
C SER A 98 13.60 -3.64 -7.44
N GLY A 99 14.49 -4.10 -8.32
CA GLY A 99 15.71 -3.37 -8.67
C GLY A 99 15.52 -2.61 -9.97
N LEU A 100 16.05 -1.40 -10.05
CA LEU A 100 16.16 -0.70 -11.33
C LEU A 100 17.32 -1.26 -12.16
N PRO A 101 17.16 -1.37 -13.49
CA PRO A 101 18.32 -1.56 -14.36
C PRO A 101 19.27 -0.37 -14.22
N ARG A 102 20.57 -0.61 -14.43
CA ARG A 102 21.55 0.49 -14.51
C ARG A 102 21.29 1.30 -15.79
N PRO A 103 21.41 2.64 -15.75
CA PRO A 103 22.02 3.44 -14.68
C PRO A 103 21.17 3.77 -13.43
N GLY A 104 19.87 3.47 -13.39
CA GLY A 104 19.01 3.76 -12.23
C GLY A 104 18.42 5.17 -12.25
N THR A 105 18.25 5.74 -13.43
CA THR A 105 17.73 7.10 -13.65
C THR A 105 16.22 7.19 -13.37
N LEU A 106 15.72 8.43 -13.26
CA LEU A 106 14.27 8.68 -13.18
C LEU A 106 13.49 8.16 -14.40
N ALA A 107 14.13 8.02 -15.57
CA ALA A 107 13.49 7.42 -16.74
C ALA A 107 13.18 5.94 -16.52
N GLU A 108 14.15 5.18 -15.99
CA GLU A 108 13.98 3.75 -15.69
C GLU A 108 12.99 3.52 -14.54
N LEU A 109 12.99 4.43 -13.56
CA LEU A 109 11.97 4.48 -12.52
C LEU A 109 10.57 4.72 -13.10
N GLY A 110 10.43 5.71 -13.99
CA GLY A 110 9.18 6.00 -14.68
C GLY A 110 8.63 4.82 -15.48
N ASP A 111 9.50 4.11 -16.20
CA ASP A 111 9.12 2.91 -16.95
C ASP A 111 8.64 1.78 -16.03
N LEU A 112 9.29 1.59 -14.87
CA LEU A 112 8.85 0.63 -13.85
C LEU A 112 7.48 1.01 -13.30
N ILE A 113 7.28 2.27 -12.93
CA ILE A 113 6.00 2.79 -12.42
C ILE A 113 4.90 2.58 -13.45
N ALA A 114 5.15 2.92 -14.72
CA ALA A 114 4.19 2.74 -15.80
C ALA A 114 3.75 1.27 -15.92
N ARG A 115 4.70 0.31 -15.87
CA ARG A 115 4.38 -1.13 -15.88
C ARG A 115 3.60 -1.57 -14.65
N VAL A 116 3.93 -1.07 -13.47
CA VAL A 116 3.23 -1.44 -12.22
C VAL A 116 1.80 -0.89 -12.23
N MET A 117 1.63 0.39 -12.55
CA MET A 117 0.33 1.06 -12.50
C MET A 117 -0.65 0.57 -13.59
N SER A 118 -0.13 0.13 -14.74
CA SER A 118 -0.95 -0.37 -15.86
C SER A 118 -1.52 -1.78 -15.63
N ARG A 119 -0.98 -2.56 -14.70
CA ARG A 119 -1.50 -3.91 -14.40
C ARG A 119 -2.73 -3.81 -13.49
N PRO A 120 -3.81 -4.57 -13.70
CA PRO A 120 -4.91 -4.63 -12.74
C PRO A 120 -4.46 -5.26 -11.42
N LEU A 121 -5.10 -4.89 -10.31
CA LEU A 121 -4.93 -5.55 -9.02
C LEU A 121 -5.73 -6.86 -8.97
N ASP A 122 -5.23 -7.85 -8.24
CA ASP A 122 -5.96 -9.11 -8.00
C ASP A 122 -7.13 -8.87 -7.04
N ARG A 123 -8.36 -9.07 -7.53
CA ARG A 123 -9.60 -8.82 -6.77
C ARG A 123 -9.94 -9.92 -5.76
N SER A 124 -9.17 -11.01 -5.74
CA SER A 124 -9.25 -12.04 -4.70
C SER A 124 -8.45 -11.69 -3.44
N ARG A 125 -7.70 -10.58 -3.48
CA ARG A 125 -6.85 -10.07 -2.39
C ARG A 125 -7.22 -8.63 -2.04
N PRO A 126 -6.78 -8.12 -0.87
CA PRO A 126 -6.90 -6.71 -0.57
C PRO A 126 -6.28 -5.87 -1.69
N LEU A 127 -7.00 -4.84 -2.11
CA LEU A 127 -6.73 -4.18 -3.39
C LEU A 127 -5.60 -3.14 -3.32
N TRP A 128 -4.42 -3.56 -2.89
CA TRP A 128 -3.23 -2.72 -2.83
C TRP A 128 -1.93 -3.50 -3.04
N GLU A 129 -0.88 -2.81 -3.46
CA GLU A 129 0.49 -3.29 -3.58
C GLU A 129 1.46 -2.18 -3.14
N MET A 130 2.65 -2.58 -2.71
CA MET A 130 3.76 -1.69 -2.38
C MET A 130 5.06 -2.26 -2.94
N TYR A 131 5.92 -1.40 -3.48
CA TYR A 131 7.20 -1.80 -4.05
C TYR A 131 8.32 -0.98 -3.40
N LEU A 132 9.27 -1.67 -2.77
CA LEU A 132 10.59 -1.10 -2.47
C LEU A 132 11.44 -1.19 -3.73
N ILE A 133 11.83 -0.05 -4.26
CA ILE A 133 12.57 0.11 -5.51
C ILE A 133 14.00 0.52 -5.18
N GLU A 134 14.94 -0.39 -5.42
CA GLU A 134 16.37 -0.22 -5.12
C GLU A 134 17.16 0.11 -6.41
N GLY A 135 18.34 0.71 -6.24
CA GLY A 135 19.27 0.98 -7.34
C GLY A 135 18.97 2.26 -8.12
N LEU A 136 18.37 3.27 -7.46
CA LEU A 136 18.29 4.62 -8.02
C LEU A 136 19.69 5.24 -8.08
N GLU A 137 19.94 6.11 -9.07
CA GLU A 137 21.20 6.84 -9.14
C GLU A 137 21.42 7.67 -7.87
N GLY A 138 22.69 7.86 -7.47
CA GLY A 138 23.00 8.56 -6.22
C GLY A 138 22.81 7.72 -4.95
N ASN A 139 22.74 6.40 -5.08
CA ASN A 139 22.54 5.43 -3.99
C ASN A 139 21.16 5.51 -3.31
N GLY A 140 20.18 6.17 -3.93
CA GLY A 140 18.83 6.31 -3.39
C GLY A 140 17.95 5.08 -3.60
N TYR A 141 16.75 5.16 -3.01
CA TYR A 141 15.69 4.18 -3.18
C TYR A 141 14.33 4.89 -3.27
N ALA A 142 13.30 4.15 -3.71
CA ALA A 142 11.94 4.67 -3.75
C ALA A 142 10.94 3.65 -3.21
N VAL A 143 9.84 4.14 -2.66
CA VAL A 143 8.67 3.33 -2.30
C VAL A 143 7.51 3.75 -3.19
N LEU A 144 7.00 2.82 -3.99
CA LEU A 144 5.79 3.01 -4.78
C LEU A 144 4.63 2.31 -4.08
N THR A 145 3.58 3.05 -3.74
CA THR A 145 2.31 2.49 -3.31
C THR A 145 1.34 2.47 -4.47
N LYS A 146 0.46 1.47 -4.48
CA LYS A 146 -0.62 1.36 -5.44
C LYS A 146 -1.84 0.81 -4.74
N SER A 147 -2.93 1.58 -4.73
CA SER A 147 -4.17 1.23 -4.06
C SER A 147 -5.35 1.39 -5.02
N HIS A 148 -6.30 0.47 -5.00
CA HIS A 148 -7.54 0.66 -5.75
C HIS A 148 -8.35 1.80 -5.10
N ARG A 149 -8.93 2.68 -5.91
CA ARG A 149 -9.64 3.89 -5.46
C ARG A 149 -10.89 3.62 -4.62
N CYS A 150 -11.35 2.38 -4.53
CA CYS A 150 -12.40 2.00 -3.56
C CYS A 150 -11.89 1.85 -2.13
N LEU A 151 -10.58 1.65 -1.91
CA LEU A 151 -9.97 1.66 -0.57
C LEU A 151 -9.78 3.08 -0.04
N VAL A 152 -9.63 4.04 -0.95
CA VAL A 152 -9.27 5.42 -0.65
C VAL A 152 -10.44 6.33 -1.04
N ASP A 153 -11.29 6.64 -0.08
CA ASP A 153 -12.35 7.65 -0.20
C ASP A 153 -12.13 8.69 0.90
N ASP A 154 -12.53 9.94 0.64
CA ASP A 154 -12.32 11.10 1.54
C ASP A 154 -12.95 10.90 2.93
N PHE A 155 -13.78 9.89 3.10
CA PHE A 155 -14.46 9.51 4.34
C PHE A 155 -14.09 8.11 4.86
N ALA A 156 -13.36 7.29 4.10
CA ALA A 156 -13.12 5.87 4.40
C ALA A 156 -11.73 5.57 4.97
N GLY A 157 -10.71 6.38 4.62
CA GLY A 157 -9.38 6.24 5.20
C GLY A 157 -8.25 6.76 4.30
N PRO A 158 -7.05 6.93 4.87
CA PRO A 158 -5.86 7.40 4.16
C PRO A 158 -5.36 6.43 3.08
N GLU A 159 -4.58 6.96 2.14
CA GLU A 159 -3.74 6.12 1.25
C GLU A 159 -2.63 5.48 2.09
N ILE A 160 -2.18 4.26 1.76
CA ILE A 160 -1.21 3.54 2.60
C ILE A 160 0.12 4.27 2.75
N SER A 161 0.53 5.10 1.78
CA SER A 161 1.69 5.98 1.91
C SER A 161 1.58 6.92 3.10
N GLN A 162 0.40 7.50 3.34
CA GLN A 162 0.14 8.39 4.47
C GLN A 162 0.12 7.65 5.80
N VAL A 163 -0.16 6.33 5.78
CA VAL A 163 -0.17 5.47 6.98
C VAL A 163 1.25 5.12 7.42
N ILE A 164 2.20 5.02 6.48
CA ILE A 164 3.58 4.59 6.74
C ILE A 164 4.56 5.75 6.92
N THR A 165 4.11 7.00 6.74
CA THR A 165 4.92 8.20 6.92
C THR A 165 4.45 9.00 8.14
N ASP A 166 5.41 9.55 8.89
CA ASP A 166 5.15 10.44 10.02
C ASP A 166 5.52 11.89 9.70
N GLU A 167 4.91 12.85 10.40
CA GLU A 167 5.26 14.28 10.28
C GLU A 167 6.60 14.61 10.96
N THR A 168 7.04 13.78 11.91
CA THR A 168 8.29 13.92 12.65
C THR A 168 9.14 12.66 12.53
N ALA A 169 10.42 12.77 12.85
CA ALA A 169 11.35 11.63 12.83
C ALA A 169 11.14 10.65 14.01
N ASP A 170 10.30 11.00 14.99
CA ASP A 170 10.03 10.15 16.15
C ASP A 170 9.09 9.03 15.74
N VAL A 171 9.64 7.81 15.60
CA VAL A 171 8.85 6.63 15.24
C VAL A 171 7.93 6.27 16.40
N VAL A 172 6.64 6.50 16.22
CA VAL A 172 5.62 5.95 17.11
C VAL A 172 5.51 4.45 16.82
N GLN A 173 5.98 3.63 17.75
CA GLN A 173 5.72 2.20 17.73
C GLN A 173 4.40 1.92 18.43
N TYR A 174 3.48 1.29 17.69
CA TYR A 174 2.25 0.79 18.27
C TYR A 174 2.47 -0.61 18.85
N GLU A 175 1.73 -0.94 19.90
CA GLU A 175 1.72 -2.30 20.43
C GLU A 175 1.33 -3.30 19.32
N PRO A 176 1.91 -4.52 19.32
CA PRO A 176 1.55 -5.55 18.36
C PRO A 176 0.04 -5.80 18.33
N ASP A 177 -0.56 -5.59 17.17
CA ASP A 177 -1.98 -5.85 16.93
C ASP A 177 -2.18 -7.37 16.76
N LEU A 178 -2.91 -8.00 17.70
CA LEU A 178 -3.36 -9.39 17.58
C LEU A 178 -4.57 -9.48 16.64
N TRP A 179 -4.42 -8.96 15.43
CA TRP A 179 -5.49 -8.93 14.45
C TRP A 179 -5.88 -10.36 14.06
N MET A 180 -7.18 -10.64 14.09
CA MET A 180 -7.75 -11.86 13.55
C MET A 180 -8.92 -11.49 12.62
N PRO A 181 -9.05 -12.17 11.47
CA PRO A 181 -10.16 -11.93 10.56
C PRO A 181 -11.49 -12.25 11.24
N GLY A 182 -12.44 -11.31 11.17
CA GLY A 182 -13.80 -11.52 11.63
C GLY A 182 -14.53 -12.56 10.79
N HIS A 183 -15.69 -13.03 11.28
CA HIS A 183 -16.50 -14.00 10.54
C HIS A 183 -17.08 -13.36 9.27
N PRO A 184 -17.06 -14.06 8.12
CA PRO A 184 -17.66 -13.54 6.91
C PRO A 184 -19.19 -13.43 7.07
N PRO A 185 -19.84 -12.45 6.41
CA PRO A 185 -21.29 -12.31 6.50
C PRO A 185 -22.02 -13.58 6.04
N GLY A 186 -22.81 -14.19 6.94
CA GLY A 186 -23.61 -15.38 6.65
C GLY A 186 -22.98 -16.73 7.02
N ALA A 187 -21.82 -16.72 7.70
CA ALA A 187 -21.28 -17.88 8.42
C ALA A 187 -21.91 -18.05 9.81
#